data_AF-A0A7W8DSD3-F1
#
_entry.id   AF-A0A7W8DSD3-F1
#
_cell.length_a   1.000
_cell.length_b   1.000
_cell.length_c   1.000
_cell.angle_alpha   90.00
_cell.angle_beta   90.00
_cell.angle_gamma   90.00
#
_symmetry.space_group_name_H-M   'P 1'
#
loop_
_entity.id
_entity.type
_entity.pdbx_description
1 polymer ?
#
loop_
_entity_poly.entity_id
_entity_poly.type
_entity_poly.pdbx_seq_one_letter_code
_entity_poly.pdbx_strand_id
1 'polypeptide(L)' 'MTQIAEITEHDIRKSLIERATAYAARAKTSFSAMGIAAVGDSKFLGRVQNANIGFNIKTYQKMVEWLDEAERKLQQETAA' A
#
# COMPACT_ATOMS: atom_id res chain seq x y z
N MET A 1 -26.19 -19.85 4.76
CA MET A 1 -25.18 -19.87 3.68
C MET A 1 -24.32 -18.64 3.86
N THR A 2 -23.06 -18.82 4.26
CA THR A 2 -22.13 -17.70 4.42
C THR A 2 -21.73 -17.23 3.03
N GLN A 3 -22.24 -16.07 2.62
CA GLN A 3 -21.91 -15.47 1.33
C GLN A 3 -20.44 -15.07 1.39
N ILE A 4 -19.58 -15.81 0.70
CA ILE A 4 -18.19 -15.40 0.48
C ILE A 4 -18.28 -14.23 -0.49
N ALA A 5 -18.16 -13.01 0.03
CA ALA A 5 -18.05 -11.83 -0.82
C ALA A 5 -16.81 -12.01 -1.71
N GLU A 6 -16.99 -12.05 -3.03
CA GLU A 6 -15.88 -12.07 -3.97
C GLU A 6 -15.06 -10.80 -3.75
N ILE A 7 -13.83 -10.96 -3.28
CA ILE A 7 -12.89 -9.84 -3.16
C ILE A 7 -12.52 -9.43 -4.57
N THR A 8 -12.94 -8.22 -4.96
CA THR A 8 -12.66 -7.69 -6.30
C THR A 8 -11.29 -7.02 -6.34
N GLU A 9 -10.73 -6.84 -7.54
CA GLU A 9 -9.51 -6.06 -7.75
C GLU A 9 -9.64 -4.64 -7.17
N HIS A 10 -10.84 -4.05 -7.28
CA HIS A 10 -11.15 -2.74 -6.73
C HIS A 10 -11.00 -2.71 -5.20
N ASP A 11 -11.44 -3.77 -4.51
CA ASP A 11 -11.31 -3.87 -3.05
C ASP A 11 -9.85 -3.97 -2.61
N ILE A 12 -9.05 -4.73 -3.37
CA ILE A 12 -7.60 -4.86 -3.15
C ILE A 12 -6.89 -3.51 -3.32
N ARG A 13 -7.22 -2.78 -4.40
CA ARG A 13 -6.68 -1.43 -4.66
C ARG A 13 -7.04 -0.47 -3.54
N LYS A 14 -8.31 -0.45 -3.15
CA LYS A 14 -8.83 0.43 -2.10
C LYS A 14 -8.11 0.16 -0.78
N SER A 15 -8.02 -1.10 -0.37
CA SER A 15 -7.34 -1.51 0.86
C SER A 15 -5.87 -1.07 0.89
N LEU A 16 -5.13 -1.27 -0.21
CA LEU A 16 -3.73 -0.83 -0.30
C LEU A 16 -3.60 0.69 -0.21
N ILE A 17 -4.46 1.45 -0.89
CA ILE A 17 -4.41 2.93 -0.85
C ILE A 17 -4.80 3.48 0.52
N GLU A 18 -5.81 2.90 1.16
CA GLU A 18 -6.21 3.29 2.52
C GLU A 18 -5.05 3.08 3.50
N ARG A 19 -4.39 1.92 3.42
CA ARG A 19 -3.22 1.61 4.25
C ARG A 19 -2.05 2.53 3.96
N ALA A 20 -1.72 2.73 2.68
CA ALA A 20 -0.65 3.64 2.27
C ALA A 20 -0.91 5.09 2.73
N THR A 21 -2.16 5.55 2.66
CA THR A 21 -2.59 6.87 3.17
C THR A 21 -2.37 6.98 4.67
N ALA A 22 -2.79 5.98 5.43
CA ALA A 22 -2.65 5.96 6.88
C ALA A 22 -1.17 5.99 7.30
N TYR A 23 -0.33 5.19 6.65
CA TYR A 23 1.11 5.22 6.89
C TYR A 23 1.73 6.57 6.52
N ALA A 24 1.40 7.11 5.33
CA ALA A 24 1.90 8.40 4.86
C ALA A 24 1.62 9.53 5.85
N ALA A 25 0.42 9.57 6.42
CA ALA A 25 0.03 10.54 7.43
C ALA A 25 0.84 10.41 8.73
N ARG A 26 1.09 9.18 9.20
CA ARG A 26 1.84 8.93 10.44
C ARG A 26 3.34 9.18 10.28
N ALA A 27 3.93 8.67 9.21
CA ALA A 27 5.35 8.80 8.92
C ALA A 27 5.73 10.15 8.24
N LYS A 28 4.75 11.03 8.00
CA LYS A 28 4.92 12.32 7.30
C LYS A 28 5.65 12.16 5.95
N THR A 29 5.29 11.12 5.20
CA THR A 29 5.91 10.79 3.89
C THR A 29 4.90 10.90 2.76
N SER A 30 5.37 10.75 1.51
CA SER A 30 4.55 10.84 0.30
C SER A 30 4.46 9.50 -0.43
N PHE A 31 3.42 9.35 -1.25
CA PHE A 31 3.22 8.14 -2.06
C PHE A 31 4.37 7.87 -3.04
N SER A 32 4.97 8.93 -3.57
CA SER A 32 6.14 8.81 -4.44
C SER A 32 7.35 8.27 -3.69
N ALA A 33 7.61 8.78 -2.47
CA ALA A 33 8.71 8.31 -1.63
C ALA A 33 8.50 6.83 -1.22
N MET A 34 7.28 6.47 -0.85
CA MET A 34 6.93 5.08 -0.51
C MET A 34 7.09 4.14 -1.72
N GLY A 35 6.60 4.55 -2.89
CA GLY A 35 6.74 3.77 -4.12
C GLY A 35 8.20 3.56 -4.54
N ILE A 36 9.06 4.57 -4.36
CA ILE A 36 10.51 4.44 -4.58
C ILE A 36 11.11 3.46 -3.56
N ALA A 37 10.81 3.63 -2.28
CA ALA A 37 11.38 2.82 -1.21
C ALA A 37 10.97 1.33 -1.29
N ALA A 38 9.72 1.05 -1.62
CA ALA A 38 9.18 -0.31 -1.67
C ALA A 38 9.52 -1.04 -2.97
N VAL A 39 9.38 -0.35 -4.12
CA VAL A 39 9.39 -1.00 -5.44
C VAL A 39 10.23 -0.28 -6.50
N GLY A 40 10.91 0.81 -6.14
CA GLY A 40 11.71 1.60 -7.07
C GLY A 40 10.88 2.41 -8.08
N ASP A 41 9.58 2.63 -7.83
CA ASP A 41 8.68 3.32 -8.76
C ASP A 41 7.80 4.35 -8.04
N SER A 42 8.08 5.63 -8.28
CA SER A 42 7.37 6.77 -7.70
C SER A 42 5.92 6.92 -8.18
N LYS A 43 5.53 6.26 -9.27
CA LYS A 43 4.19 6.33 -9.86
C LYS A 43 3.33 5.12 -9.52
N PHE A 44 3.88 4.11 -8.83
CA PHE A 44 3.17 2.86 -8.55
C PHE A 44 1.84 3.10 -7.84
N LEU A 45 1.85 3.79 -6.69
CA LEU A 45 0.62 4.07 -5.94
C LEU A 45 -0.38 4.95 -6.72
N GLY A 46 0.10 5.86 -7.57
CA GLY A 46 -0.76 6.62 -8.48
C GLY A 46 -1.45 5.75 -9.54
N ARG A 47 -0.79 4.67 -10.02
CA ARG A 47 -1.42 3.67 -10.90
C ARG A 47 -2.41 2.80 -10.14
N VAL A 48 -2.13 2.43 -8.89
CA VAL A 48 -3.06 1.67 -8.04
C VAL A 48 -4.35 2.45 -7.80
N GLN A 49 -4.26 3.77 -7.58
CA GLN A 49 -5.44 4.66 -7.46
C GLN A 49 -6.29 4.71 -8.73
N ASN A 50 -5.71 4.49 -9.91
CA ASN A 50 -6.45 4.50 -11.16
C ASN A 50 -6.99 3.11 -11.49
N ALA A 51 -8.30 2.93 -11.34
CA ALA A 51 -8.99 1.67 -11.62
C ALA A 51 -8.80 1.16 -13.06
N ASN A 52 -8.46 2.03 -14.02
CA ASN A 52 -8.28 1.66 -15.42
C ASN A 52 -6.83 1.28 -15.76
N ILE A 53 -5.89 1.40 -14.80
CA ILE A 53 -4.48 1.09 -15.02
C ILE A 53 -4.12 -0.16 -14.22
N GLY A 54 -3.82 -1.25 -14.91
CA GLY A 54 -3.34 -2.49 -14.28
C GLY A 54 -2.04 -2.29 -13.49
N PHE A 55 -1.83 -3.11 -12.47
CA PHE A 55 -0.56 -3.19 -11.75
C PHE A 55 -0.08 -4.63 -11.66
N ASN A 56 1.23 -4.79 -11.46
CA ASN A 56 1.83 -6.12 -11.32
C ASN A 56 1.64 -6.66 -9.90
N ILE A 57 1.11 -7.88 -9.77
CA ILE A 57 0.90 -8.57 -8.48
C ILE A 57 2.21 -8.67 -7.67
N LYS A 58 3.36 -8.90 -8.33
CA LYS A 58 4.66 -8.95 -7.64
C LYS A 58 5.03 -7.59 -7.03
N THR A 59 4.71 -6.50 -7.72
CA THR A 59 4.95 -5.14 -7.23
C THR A 59 3.99 -4.80 -6.10
N TYR A 60 2.74 -5.27 -6.18
CA TYR A 60 1.78 -5.18 -5.08
C TYR A 60 2.27 -5.89 -3.82
N GLN A 61 2.70 -7.15 -3.94
CA GLN A 61 3.22 -7.93 -2.81
C GLN A 61 4.40 -7.23 -2.13
N LYS A 62 5.37 -6.75 -2.92
CA LYS A 62 6.51 -5.98 -2.41
C LYS A 62 6.07 -4.71 -1.66
N MET A 63 5.06 -3.99 -2.17
CA MET A 63 4.54 -2.81 -1.49
C MET A 63 3.89 -3.16 -0.14
N VAL A 64 3.12 -4.25 -0.09
CA VAL A 64 2.49 -4.72 1.15
C VAL A 64 3.55 -5.15 2.17
N GLU A 65 4.53 -5.96 1.76
CA GLU A 65 5.62 -6.41 2.61
C GLU A 65 6.42 -5.23 3.18
N TRP A 66 6.72 -4.24 2.33
CA TRP A 66 7.40 -3.03 2.76
C TRP A 66 6.56 -2.21 3.75
N LEU A 67 5.25 -2.07 3.51
CA LEU A 67 4.33 -1.39 4.43
C LEU A 67 4.26 -2.11 5.78
N ASP A 68 4.19 -3.45 5.80
CA ASP A 68 4.20 -4.24 7.02
C ASP A 68 5.46 -3.98 7.85
N GLU A 69 6.63 -3.98 7.19
CA GLU A 69 7.91 -3.72 7.86
C GLU A 69 8.02 -2.27 8.35
N ALA A 70 7.61 -1.31 7.52
CA ALA A 70 7.67 0.11 7.84
C ALA A 70 6.73 0.48 8.99
N GLU A 71 5.52 -0.09 9.02
CA GLU A 71 4.57 0.09 10.12
C GLU A 71 5.08 -0.51 11.43
N ARG A 72 5.71 -1.70 11.39
CA ARG A 72 6.34 -2.31 12.57
C ARG A 72 7.44 -1.43 13.16
N LYS A 73 8.31 -0.88 12.30
CA LYS A 73 9.38 0.05 12.70
C LYS A 73 8.81 1.31 13.33
N LEU A 74 7.81 1.92 12.69
CA LEU A 74 7.16 3.13 13.19
C LEU A 74 6.46 2.91 14.54
N GLN A 75 5.84 1.75 14.75
CA GLN A 75 5.23 1.38 16.04
C GLN A 75 6.29 1.24 17.14
N GLN A 76 7.44 0.64 16.86
CA GLN A 76 8.53 0.52 17.81
C GLN A 76 9.13 1.89 18.19
N GLU A 77 9.27 2.80 17.22
CA GLU A 77 9.78 4.15 17.46
C GLU A 77 8.79 5.03 18.25
N THR A 78 7.48 4.82 18.08
CA THR A 78 6.45 5.59 18.80
C THR A 78 6.23 5.08 20.23
N ALA A 79 6.61 3.83 20.51
CA ALA A 79 6.46 3.19 21.83
C ALA A 79 7.72 3.27 22.71
N ALA A 80 8.82 3.82 22.19
CA ALA A 80 10.10 4.03 22.88
C ALA A 80 10.24 5.49 23.32
#